data_AF-A0A929V4K6-F1
#
_entry.id   AF-A0A929V4K6-F1
#
_cell.length_a   1.000
_cell.length_b   1.000
_cell.length_c   1.000
_cell.angle_alpha   90.00
_cell.angle_beta   90.00
_cell.angle_gamma   90.00
#
_symmetry.space_group_name_H-M   'P 1'
#
loop_
_entity.id
_entity.type
_entity.pdbx_description
1 polymer ?
#
loop_
_entity_poly.entity_id
_entity_poly.type
_entity_poly.pdbx_seq_one_letter_code
_entity_poly.pdbx_strand_id
1 'polypeptide(L)'
;MGKLNPNKFFLFRHRFKLGYLLLGLIFTGLLFFLPLITPNGLSNDEITFTTKTFELNRHTIFREVIVDLPYHLLQKGIFKIFGVSPYTIMLPSVIIGAITCILIILLL
;
A
#
# COMPACT_ATOMS: atom_id res chain seq x y z
N MET A 1 22.07 29.67 37.20
CA MET A 1 21.84 28.49 36.32
C MET A 1 20.39 28.51 35.85
N GLY A 2 20.15 28.97 34.61
CA GLY A 2 18.80 29.11 34.08
C GLY A 2 18.15 27.73 33.88
N LYS A 3 16.95 27.53 34.43
CA LYS A 3 16.15 26.32 34.23
C LYS A 3 15.95 26.12 32.73
N LEU A 4 16.62 25.13 32.15
CA LEU A 4 16.40 24.71 30.77
C LEU A 4 14.95 24.21 30.70
N ASN A 5 14.08 25.01 30.09
CA ASN A 5 12.68 24.67 29.89
C ASN A 5 12.61 23.66 28.74
N PRO A 6 12.41 22.35 29.00
CA PRO A 6 12.50 21.31 27.97
C PRO A 6 11.45 21.48 26.85
N ASN A 7 10.46 22.34 27.08
CA ASN A 7 9.41 22.70 26.12
C ASN A 7 9.90 23.63 24.98
N LYS A 8 11.14 24.14 25.02
CA LYS A 8 11.76 24.87 23.90
C LYS A 8 12.30 23.97 22.79
N PHE A 9 12.45 22.67 23.04
CA PHE A 9 12.86 21.72 22.01
C PHE A 9 11.64 21.35 21.15
N PHE A 10 11.67 21.70 19.87
CA PHE A 10 10.62 21.42 18.88
C PHE A 10 10.18 19.94 18.89
N LEU A 11 11.15 19.04 19.10
CA LEU A 11 10.97 17.59 19.28
C LEU A 11 10.04 17.21 20.44
N PHE A 12 10.04 17.97 21.55
CA PHE A 12 9.23 17.66 22.73
C PHE A 12 7.76 18.07 22.57
N ARG A 13 7.48 19.10 21.77
CA ARG A 13 6.12 19.59 21.49
C ARG A 13 5.37 18.69 20.51
N HIS A 14 6.09 18.00 19.63
CA HIS A 14 5.52 17.13 18.58
C HIS A 14 5.92 15.66 18.71
N ARG A 15 6.41 15.25 19.89
CA ARG A 15 6.84 13.88 20.20
C ARG A 15 5.90 12.78 19.68
N PHE A 16 4.59 12.99 19.81
CA PHE A 16 3.58 12.05 19.33
C PHE A 16 3.50 12.03 17.80
N LYS A 17 3.34 13.20 17.15
CA LYS A 17 3.28 13.32 15.69
C LYS A 17 4.54 12.80 14.98
N LEU A 18 5.72 13.08 15.55
CA LEU A 18 7.00 12.60 15.02
C LEU A 18 7.15 11.09 15.14
N GLY A 19 6.71 10.50 16.27
CA GLY A 19 6.71 9.06 16.45
C GLY A 19 5.83 8.34 15.43
N TYR A 20 4.60 8.83 15.23
CA TYR A 20 3.67 8.24 14.26
C TYR A 20 4.13 8.43 12.81
N LEU A 21 4.72 9.58 12.47
CA LEU A 21 5.30 9.81 11.15
C LEU A 21 6.47 8.85 10.87
N LEU A 22 7.36 8.66 11.85
CA LEU A 22 8.48 7.73 11.72
C LEU A 22 7.99 6.28 11.56
N LEU A 23 7.02 5.88 12.39
CA LEU A 23 6.42 4.54 12.33
C LEU A 23 5.75 4.28 10.96
N GLY A 24 5.01 5.26 10.44
CA GLY A 24 4.39 5.18 9.11
C GLY A 24 5.39 5.06 7.99
N LEU A 25 6.49 5.81 8.07
CA LEU A 25 7.55 5.77 7.08
C LEU A 25 8.24 4.40 7.06
N ILE A 26 8.53 3.84 8.24
CA ILE A 26 9.09 2.48 8.36
C ILE A 26 8.10 1.44 7.80
N PHE A 27 6.83 1.51 8.17
CA PHE A 27 5.81 0.56 7.72
C PHE A 27 5.59 0.62 6.20
N THR A 28 5.51 1.83 5.65
CA THR A 28 5.38 2.04 4.21
C THR A 28 6.62 1.54 3.47
N GLY A 29 7.82 1.85 3.96
CA GLY A 29 9.07 1.35 3.37
C GLY A 29 9.11 -0.17 3.36
N LEU A 30 8.69 -0.81 4.45
CA LEU A 30 8.61 -2.25 4.58
C LEU A 30 7.63 -2.85 3.55
N LEU A 31 6.44 -2.28 3.39
CA LEU A 31 5.45 -2.71 2.38
C LEU A 31 6.00 -2.71 0.95
N PHE A 32 6.81 -1.71 0.57
CA PHE A 32 7.42 -1.68 -0.77
C PHE A 32 8.60 -2.64 -0.92
N PHE A 33 9.29 -2.98 0.18
CA PHE A 33 10.48 -3.82 0.16
C PHE A 33 10.17 -5.31 0.21
N LEU A 34 9.11 -5.72 0.92
CA LEU A 34 8.73 -7.13 1.08
C LEU A 34 8.54 -7.87 -0.25
N PRO A 35 7.80 -7.33 -1.23
CA PRO A 35 7.58 -7.98 -2.52
C PRO A 35 8.88 -8.25 -3.30
N LEU A 36 9.96 -7.50 -3.02
CA LEU A 36 11.24 -7.65 -3.72
C LEU A 36 12.07 -8.82 -3.18
N ILE A 37 11.89 -9.17 -1.91
CA ILE A 37 12.71 -10.17 -1.19
C ILE A 37 11.96 -11.48 -0.94
N THR A 38 10.69 -11.57 -1.33
CA THR A 38 9.84 -12.74 -1.02
C THR A 38 10.20 -13.94 -1.91
N PRO A 39 10.65 -15.08 -1.33
CA PRO A 39 11.15 -16.22 -2.10
C PRO A 39 10.06 -17.10 -2.73
N ASN A 40 8.84 -17.08 -2.18
CA ASN A 40 7.74 -17.97 -2.61
C ASN A 40 6.95 -17.47 -3.83
N GLY A 41 7.33 -16.35 -4.44
CA GLY A 41 6.58 -15.78 -5.57
C GLY A 41 5.17 -15.35 -5.18
N LEU A 42 4.25 -15.39 -6.15
CA LEU A 42 2.85 -14.96 -6.01
C LEU A 42 2.03 -15.96 -5.20
N SER A 43 1.16 -15.46 -4.33
CA SER A 43 0.15 -16.31 -3.69
C SER A 43 -0.84 -16.87 -4.72
N ASN A 44 -1.41 -18.06 -4.46
CA ASN A 44 -2.45 -18.65 -5.32
C ASN A 44 -3.65 -17.71 -5.52
N ASP A 45 -3.97 -16.92 -4.49
CA ASP A 45 -5.01 -15.91 -4.57
C ASP A 45 -4.62 -14.79 -5.54
N GLU A 46 -3.38 -14.28 -5.47
CA GLU A 46 -2.88 -13.23 -6.36
C GLU A 46 -2.86 -13.67 -7.82
N ILE A 47 -2.52 -14.94 -8.07
CA ILE A 47 -2.59 -15.54 -9.41
C ILE A 47 -4.04 -15.56 -9.90
N THR A 48 -4.98 -16.01 -9.07
CA THR A 48 -6.40 -16.10 -9.40
C THR A 48 -7.05 -14.73 -9.63
N PHE A 49 -6.65 -13.71 -8.85
CA PHE A 49 -7.10 -12.33 -9.07
C PHE A 49 -6.51 -11.74 -10.36
N THR A 50 -5.24 -12.06 -10.66
CA THR A 50 -4.59 -11.61 -11.90
C THR A 50 -5.25 -12.21 -13.12
N THR A 51 -5.55 -13.52 -13.13
CA THR A 51 -6.23 -14.17 -14.26
C THR A 51 -7.63 -13.57 -14.51
N LYS A 52 -8.41 -13.33 -13.46
CA LYS A 52 -9.68 -12.61 -13.55
C LYS A 52 -9.54 -11.19 -14.11
N THR A 53 -8.44 -10.50 -13.78
CA THR A 53 -8.13 -9.17 -14.33
C THR A 53 -7.88 -9.22 -15.84
N PHE A 54 -7.24 -10.29 -16.32
CA PHE A 54 -7.00 -10.50 -17.75
C PHE A 54 -8.27 -10.89 -18.51
N GLU A 55 -9.14 -11.70 -17.91
CA GLU A 55 -10.43 -12.12 -18.47
C GLU A 55 -11.51 -11.03 -18.39
N LEU A 56 -11.19 -9.88 -17.80
CA LEU A 56 -12.11 -8.76 -17.61
C LEU A 56 -12.52 -8.15 -18.96
N ASN A 57 -13.71 -8.53 -19.43
CA ASN A 57 -14.34 -8.05 -20.66
C ASN A 57 -15.58 -7.19 -20.33
N ARG A 58 -15.99 -6.30 -21.23
CA ARG A 58 -17.10 -5.35 -20.98
C ARG A 58 -18.41 -6.02 -20.55
N HIS A 59 -18.61 -7.28 -20.93
CA HIS A 59 -19.77 -8.10 -20.56
C HIS A 59 -19.65 -8.77 -19.18
N THR A 60 -18.45 -9.11 -18.70
CA THR A 60 -18.23 -9.78 -17.41
C THR A 60 -18.15 -8.80 -16.23
N ILE A 61 -17.83 -7.53 -16.49
CA ILE A 61 -17.76 -6.45 -15.49
C ILE A 61 -19.04 -6.33 -14.65
N PHE A 62 -20.20 -6.41 -15.29
CA PHE A 62 -21.49 -6.20 -14.62
C PHE A 62 -22.02 -7.43 -13.87
N ARG A 63 -21.45 -8.61 -14.08
CA ARG A 63 -22.03 -9.87 -13.59
C ARG A 63 -21.25 -10.53 -12.46
N GLU A 64 -19.92 -10.48 -12.50
CA GLU A 64 -19.09 -11.31 -11.61
C GLU A 64 -18.06 -10.51 -10.81
N VAL A 65 -17.74 -9.29 -11.23
CA VAL A 65 -16.56 -8.56 -10.71
C VAL A 65 -16.91 -7.18 -10.17
N ILE A 66 -18.19 -6.81 -10.06
CA ILE A 66 -18.59 -5.43 -9.75
C ILE A 66 -18.05 -4.91 -8.40
N VAL A 67 -17.88 -5.80 -7.42
CA VAL A 67 -17.36 -5.48 -6.08
C VAL A 67 -15.85 -5.29 -6.11
N ASP A 68 -15.13 -6.17 -6.81
CA ASP A 68 -13.66 -6.17 -6.88
C ASP A 68 -13.13 -5.33 -8.05
N LEU A 69 -14.02 -4.80 -8.89
CA LEU A 69 -13.72 -4.00 -10.07
C LEU A 69 -12.72 -2.86 -9.82
N PRO A 70 -12.84 -2.03 -8.77
CA PRO A 70 -11.86 -0.97 -8.52
C PRO A 70 -10.44 -1.52 -8.33
N TYR A 71 -10.30 -2.66 -7.67
CA TYR A 71 -9.01 -3.33 -7.51
C TYR A 71 -8.45 -3.81 -8.86
N HIS A 72 -9.28 -4.47 -9.67
CA HIS A 72 -8.90 -4.94 -11.00
C HIS A 72 -8.57 -3.81 -11.98
N LEU A 73 -9.27 -2.67 -11.91
CA LEU A 73 -8.99 -1.49 -12.72
C LEU A 73 -7.64 -0.89 -12.35
N LEU A 74 -7.35 -0.78 -11.05
CA LEU A 74 -6.06 -0.32 -10.55
C LEU A 74 -4.95 -1.27 -11.03
N GLN A 75 -5.13 -2.57 -10.85
CA GLN A 75 -4.19 -3.60 -11.29
C GLN A 75 -3.91 -3.54 -12.81
N LYS A 76 -4.96 -3.41 -13.63
CA LYS A 76 -4.82 -3.24 -15.09
C LYS A 76 -4.10 -1.94 -15.47
N GLY A 77 -4.36 -0.86 -14.73
CA GLY A 77 -3.66 0.41 -14.89
C GLY A 77 -2.15 0.26 -14.65
N ILE A 78 -1.77 -0.43 -13.58
CA ILE A 78 -0.35 -0.67 -13.26
C ILE A 78 0.29 -1.58 -14.33
N PHE A 79 -0.38 -2.66 -14.75
CA PHE A 79 0.15 -3.53 -15.82
C PHE A 79 0.35 -2.81 -17.15
N LYS A 80 -0.49 -1.82 -17.47
CA LYS A 80 -0.32 -1.01 -18.68
C LYS A 80 0.96 -0.15 -18.64
N ILE A 81 1.37 0.32 -17.46
CA ILE A 81 2.50 1.23 -17.29
C ILE A 81 3.81 0.46 -17.08
N PHE A 82 3.79 -0.59 -16.25
CA PHE A 82 4.98 -1.31 -15.79
C PHE A 82 5.15 -2.71 -16.39
N GLY A 83 4.15 -3.21 -17.14
CA GLY A 83 4.11 -4.60 -17.58
C GLY A 83 3.75 -5.58 -16.46
N VAL A 84 3.61 -6.85 -16.82
CA VAL A 84 3.15 -7.89 -15.89
C VAL A 84 4.39 -8.55 -15.29
N SER A 85 4.57 -8.37 -13.99
CA SER A 85 5.64 -9.00 -13.23
C SER A 85 5.10 -9.43 -11.85
N PRO A 86 5.77 -10.34 -11.14
CA PRO A 86 5.37 -10.73 -9.79
C PRO A 86 5.26 -9.51 -8.85
N TYR A 87 6.20 -8.58 -8.96
CA TYR A 87 6.17 -7.32 -8.21
C TYR A 87 4.95 -6.46 -8.59
N THR A 88 4.67 -6.34 -9.88
CA THR A 88 3.57 -5.51 -10.38
C THR A 88 2.19 -6.05 -9.97
N ILE A 89 2.07 -7.37 -9.79
CA ILE A 89 0.82 -8.00 -9.32
C ILE A 89 0.54 -7.64 -7.85
N MET A 90 1.58 -7.50 -7.04
CA MET A 90 1.50 -7.10 -5.63
C MET A 90 1.38 -5.59 -5.43
N LEU A 91 1.78 -4.77 -6.42
CA LEU A 91 1.74 -3.31 -6.30
C LEU A 91 0.36 -2.72 -5.91
N PRO A 92 -0.78 -3.17 -6.47
CA PRO A 92 -2.09 -2.72 -6.04
C PRO A 92 -2.34 -2.81 -4.54
N SER A 93 -2.02 -3.96 -3.93
CA SER A 93 -2.23 -4.19 -2.51
C SER A 93 -1.26 -3.39 -1.65
N VAL A 94 0.00 -3.25 -2.09
CA VAL A 94 1.00 -2.39 -1.45
C VAL A 94 0.54 -0.93 -1.41
N ILE A 95 -0.02 -0.40 -2.51
CA ILE A 95 -0.52 0.97 -2.57
C ILE A 95 -1.69 1.16 -1.60
N ILE A 96 -2.66 0.23 -1.59
CA ILE A 96 -3.79 0.29 -0.67
C ILE A 96 -3.32 0.22 0.79
N GLY A 97 -2.35 -0.65 1.10
CA GLY A 97 -1.72 -0.73 2.42
C GLY A 97 -1.03 0.57 2.84
N ALA A 98 -0.30 1.21 1.92
CA ALA A 98 0.35 2.50 2.17
C ALA A 98 -0.66 3.62 2.44
N ILE A 99 -1.74 3.69 1.64
CA ILE A 99 -2.83 4.65 1.85
C ILE A 99 -3.49 4.42 3.22
N THR A 100 -3.76 3.16 3.57
CA THR A 100 -4.36 2.80 4.86
C THR A 100 -3.46 3.21 6.02
N CYS A 101 -2.15 3.00 5.91
CA CYS A 101 -1.17 3.44 6.90
C CYS A 101 -1.23 4.96 7.12
N ILE A 102 -1.25 5.74 6.03
CA ILE A 102 -1.35 7.21 6.09
C ILE A 102 -2.67 7.63 6.75
N LEU A 103 -3.79 7.00 6.40
CA LEU A 103 -5.10 7.30 6.99
C LEU A 103 -5.15 7.01 8.49
N ILE A 104 -4.56 5.90 8.94
CA ILE A 104 -4.47 5.57 10.38
C ILE A 104 -3.66 6.63 11.13
N ILE A 105 -2.56 7.10 10.55
CA ILE A 105 -1.72 8.15 11.17
C ILE A 105 -2.44 9.49 11.20
N LEU A 106 -3.26 9.81 10.20
CA LEU A 106 -4.08 11.03 10.17
C LEU A 106 -5.17 11.01 11.26
N LEU A 107 -5.69 9.82 11.58
CA LEU A 107 -6.76 9.63 12.57
C LEU A 107 -6.27 9.78 14.03
N LEU A 108 -4.96 9.66 14.27
CA LEU A 108 -4.34 9.57 15.59
C LEU A 108 -3.74 10.90 16.08
#